data_AF-A0A7X7KR73-F1
#
_entry.id   AF-A0A7X7KR73-F1
#
_cell.length_a   1.000
_cell.length_b   1.000
_cell.length_c   1.000
_cell.angle_alpha   90.00
_cell.angle_beta   90.00
_cell.angle_gamma   90.00
#
_symmetry.space_group_name_H-M   'P 1'
#
loop_
_entity.id
_entity.type
_entity.pdbx_description
1 polymer ?
#
loop_
_entity_poly.entity_id
_entity_poly.type
_entity_poly.pdbx_seq_one_letter_code
_entity_poly.pdbx_strand_id
1 'polypeptide(L)'
;LKRIPSDGVYYDFGLPPWCNNAEHGCTGRSTMLGNREFLRRTALCLLDSGVEEPLIILHNTDSVMVPAFTFATHLFNGEHIRQHSSTLMHHGKDLLDTYGATMFACELSSLPFGYTNSVYHAQDLLLPEFGGTNEDPDLYKFRLTKAVIAGVIVHHTLPSISRLHFGIFDKIVRIYDAFGVPEATFIGYWREPATVRVGKDIYVSVYRQASGQKALAVISHIGKEHITQDLQIEFNAGILGMKPFNTATERLTAPDPDYQDLFAMLETTPNSPDRGSQAIRTPVVLGDFGCAVTGIKDNVLHMRLAFHSFALVELQ
;
A
#
# COMPACT_ATOMS: atom_id res chain seq x y z
N LEU A 1 12.75 -3.32 25.46
CA LEU A 1 13.80 -4.01 24.67
C LEU A 1 14.37 -5.22 25.41
N LYS A 2 15.06 -5.10 26.56
CA LYS A 2 15.57 -6.30 27.27
C LYS A 2 14.48 -7.27 27.78
N ARG A 3 13.29 -6.76 28.14
CA ARG A 3 12.14 -7.59 28.59
C ARG A 3 11.20 -8.00 27.47
N ILE A 4 11.07 -7.13 26.46
CA ILE A 4 10.26 -7.32 25.27
C ILE A 4 11.18 -6.93 24.12
N PRO A 5 11.85 -7.90 23.48
CA PRO A 5 12.63 -7.68 22.28
C PRO A 5 11.74 -7.10 21.19
N SER A 6 12.25 -6.13 20.45
CA SER A 6 11.54 -5.53 19.32
C SER A 6 12.55 -4.84 18.42
N ASP A 7 12.33 -4.97 17.11
CA ASP A 7 13.15 -4.32 16.08
C ASP A 7 12.74 -2.85 15.87
N GLY A 8 11.64 -2.42 16.50
CA GLY A 8 11.12 -1.08 16.30
C GLY A 8 10.14 -0.57 17.33
N VAL A 9 9.81 0.71 17.20
CA VAL A 9 8.82 1.40 18.02
C VAL A 9 7.92 2.24 17.12
N TYR A 10 6.62 2.08 17.30
CA TYR A 10 5.60 2.96 16.75
C TYR A 10 5.16 3.99 17.79
N TYR A 11 5.12 5.26 17.38
CA TYR A 11 4.60 6.35 18.19
C TYR A 11 3.30 6.89 17.59
N ASP A 12 2.19 6.68 18.30
CA ASP A 12 0.91 7.31 18.01
C ASP A 12 1.03 8.80 18.36
N PHE A 13 0.73 9.68 17.39
CA PHE A 13 1.03 11.12 17.42
C PHE A 13 2.54 11.47 17.52
N GLY A 14 3.30 11.19 16.46
CA GLY A 14 4.75 11.48 16.40
C GLY A 14 5.13 12.95 16.18
N LEU A 15 4.14 13.84 16.02
CA LEU A 15 4.36 15.26 15.76
C LEU A 15 4.80 15.99 17.04
N PRO A 16 5.83 16.87 16.98
CA PRO A 16 6.28 17.64 18.13
C PRO A 16 5.18 18.61 18.58
N PRO A 17 4.67 18.49 19.82
CA PRO A 17 3.58 19.33 20.27
C PRO A 17 4.03 20.78 20.44
N TRP A 18 3.05 21.70 20.39
CA TRP A 18 3.25 23.03 20.91
C TRP A 18 3.26 23.00 22.44
N CYS A 19 4.22 23.67 23.06
CA CYS A 19 4.39 23.66 24.51
C CYS A 19 4.61 25.08 25.03
N ASN A 20 3.91 25.42 26.11
CA ASN A 20 4.06 26.69 26.83
C ASN A 20 4.29 26.49 28.34
N ASN A 21 4.62 25.26 28.76
CA ASN A 21 4.94 24.99 30.15
C ASN A 21 6.42 25.29 30.41
N ALA A 22 6.69 26.29 31.25
CA ALA A 22 8.05 26.69 31.63
C ALA A 22 8.78 25.57 32.40
N GLU A 23 8.08 24.72 33.15
CA GLU A 23 8.65 23.57 33.86
C GLU A 23 9.20 22.49 32.90
N HIS A 24 8.69 22.47 31.67
CA HIS A 24 9.22 21.60 30.60
C HIS A 24 10.35 22.29 29.80
N GLY A 25 10.72 23.52 30.15
CA GLY A 25 11.65 24.36 29.40
C GLY A 25 11.05 25.03 28.16
N CYS A 26 9.73 25.07 28.03
CA CYS A 26 9.05 25.65 26.87
C CYS A 26 8.59 27.10 27.11
N THR A 27 8.66 27.93 26.07
CA THR A 27 8.21 29.34 26.09
C THR A 27 7.34 29.67 24.88
N GLY A 28 6.28 28.88 24.68
CA GLY A 28 5.31 29.06 23.61
C GLY A 28 5.91 28.74 22.24
N ARG A 29 6.50 27.56 22.09
CA ARG A 29 7.16 27.10 20.86
C ARG A 29 6.95 25.60 20.65
N SER A 30 7.16 25.14 19.42
CA SER A 30 7.23 23.71 19.11
C SER A 30 8.50 23.08 19.69
N THR A 31 8.39 21.87 20.24
CA THR A 31 9.46 21.13 20.92
C THR A 31 10.38 20.37 19.94
N MET A 32 10.62 20.92 18.75
CA MET A 32 11.34 20.29 17.63
C MET A 32 12.64 19.57 18.04
N LEU A 33 13.54 20.26 18.75
CA LEU A 33 14.84 19.68 19.16
C LEU A 33 14.70 18.64 20.27
N GLY A 34 13.71 18.81 21.16
CA GLY A 34 13.39 17.83 22.19
C GLY A 34 12.88 16.53 21.58
N ASN A 35 11.98 16.62 20.60
CA ASN A 35 11.48 15.47 19.85
C ASN A 35 12.62 14.78 19.08
N ARG A 36 13.48 15.55 18.40
CA ARG A 36 14.65 15.02 17.70
C ARG A 36 15.57 14.23 18.65
N GLU A 37 15.87 14.78 19.83
CA GLU A 37 16.70 14.11 20.84
C GLU A 37 16.02 12.87 21.41
N PHE A 38 14.71 12.90 21.60
CA PHE A 38 13.92 11.74 22.01
C PHE A 38 14.06 10.59 21.01
N LEU A 39 13.81 10.85 19.72
CA LEU A 39 13.93 9.83 18.68
C LEU A 39 15.37 9.33 18.53
N ARG A 40 16.38 10.21 18.68
CA ARG A 40 17.79 9.80 18.72
C ARG A 40 18.06 8.77 19.82
N ARG A 41 17.53 9.01 21.02
CA ARG A 41 17.70 8.10 22.16
C ARG A 41 16.96 6.79 21.95
N THR A 42 15.79 6.80 21.31
CA THR A 42 15.09 5.58 20.90
C THR A 42 15.95 4.74 19.96
N ALA A 43 16.56 5.36 18.94
CA ALA A 43 17.45 4.67 18.02
C ALA A 43 18.66 4.05 18.75
N LEU A 44 19.30 4.80 19.64
CA LEU A 44 20.41 4.29 20.45
C LEU A 44 19.99 3.11 21.33
N CYS A 45 18.83 3.18 21.98
CA CYS A 45 18.31 2.07 22.77
C CYS A 45 18.08 0.80 21.95
N LEU A 46 17.62 0.92 20.70
CA LEU A 46 17.44 -0.19 19.77
C LEU A 46 18.78 -0.78 19.34
N LEU A 47 19.73 0.07 18.93
CA LEU A 47 21.10 -0.33 18.58
C LEU A 47 21.81 -1.04 19.74
N ASP A 48 21.76 -0.47 20.95
CA ASP A 48 22.34 -1.07 22.17
C ASP A 48 21.68 -2.40 22.56
N SER A 49 20.48 -2.67 22.04
CA SER A 49 19.78 -3.95 22.22
C SER A 49 20.10 -5.00 21.15
N GLY A 50 20.95 -4.66 20.17
CA GLY A 50 21.40 -5.55 19.10
C GLY A 50 20.58 -5.46 17.81
N VAL A 51 19.69 -4.48 17.67
CA VAL A 51 18.96 -4.23 16.42
C VAL A 51 19.88 -3.50 15.44
N GLU A 52 20.14 -4.08 14.27
CA GLU A 52 21.04 -3.47 13.27
C GLU A 52 20.35 -2.34 12.48
N GLU A 53 19.06 -2.48 12.21
CA GLU A 53 18.25 -1.52 11.46
C GLU A 53 17.03 -1.07 12.28
N PRO A 54 17.18 -0.09 13.19
CA PRO A 54 16.10 0.35 14.07
C PRO A 54 14.89 0.90 13.32
N LEU A 55 13.70 0.32 13.50
CA LEU A 55 12.46 0.82 12.93
C LEU A 55 11.80 1.82 13.88
N ILE A 56 11.85 3.10 13.55
CA ILE A 56 11.13 4.16 14.28
C ILE A 56 10.03 4.69 13.37
N ILE A 57 8.78 4.39 13.73
CA ILE A 57 7.59 4.70 12.94
C ILE A 57 6.82 5.82 13.64
N LEU A 58 6.57 6.91 12.93
CA LEU A 58 5.80 8.04 13.47
C LEU A 58 4.43 8.10 12.80
N HIS A 59 3.37 8.06 13.60
CA HIS A 59 2.07 8.50 13.12
C HIS A 59 2.14 10.00 12.85
N ASN A 60 2.03 10.37 11.58
CA ASN A 60 1.96 11.76 11.16
C ASN A 60 0.68 11.94 10.34
N THR A 61 -0.15 12.88 10.76
CA THR A 61 -1.29 13.32 9.96
C THR A 61 -0.92 14.70 9.43
N ASP A 62 -0.77 14.82 8.10
CA ASP A 62 -0.68 16.11 7.37
C ASP A 62 0.57 17.00 7.59
N SER A 63 1.64 16.53 8.25
CA SER A 63 2.81 17.39 8.47
C SER A 63 4.13 16.63 8.57
N VAL A 64 5.04 16.86 7.62
CA VAL A 64 6.43 16.39 7.70
C VAL A 64 7.29 17.47 8.35
N MET A 65 7.77 17.20 9.55
CA MET A 65 8.60 18.13 10.32
C MET A 65 10.06 17.66 10.29
N VAL A 66 10.71 17.79 9.13
CA VAL A 66 12.03 17.18 8.81
C VAL A 66 13.10 17.37 9.91
N PRO A 67 13.28 18.54 10.55
CA PRO A 67 14.26 18.64 11.64
C PRO A 67 13.88 17.82 12.88
N ALA A 68 12.60 17.65 13.18
CA ALA A 68 12.14 16.86 14.33
C ALA A 68 12.21 15.35 14.05
N PHE A 69 12.08 14.94 12.79
CA PHE A 69 11.94 13.54 12.39
C PHE A 69 13.26 12.89 12.01
N THR A 70 14.41 13.55 12.16
CA THR A 70 15.73 13.09 11.68
C THR A 70 16.07 11.62 11.98
N PHE A 71 15.57 11.07 13.10
CA PHE A 71 15.83 9.69 13.52
C PHE A 71 14.62 8.75 13.35
N ALA A 72 13.56 9.21 12.70
CA ALA A 72 12.49 8.33 12.23
C ALA A 72 12.97 7.56 10.98
N THR A 73 12.30 6.44 10.71
CA THR A 73 12.55 5.62 9.51
C THR A 73 11.34 5.61 8.60
N HIS A 74 10.15 5.53 9.19
CA HIS A 74 8.89 5.39 8.48
C HIS A 74 7.87 6.39 9.00
N LEU A 75 7.04 6.86 8.09
CA LEU A 75 5.82 7.59 8.38
C LEU A 75 4.64 6.64 8.32
N PHE A 76 3.68 6.85 9.21
CA PHE A 76 2.37 6.21 9.16
C PHE A 76 1.36 7.33 8.94
N ASN A 77 0.92 7.49 7.69
CA ASN A 77 0.14 8.64 7.23
C ASN A 77 -1.14 8.21 6.53
N GLY A 78 -2.22 8.99 6.62
CA GLY A 78 -3.42 8.80 5.79
C GLY A 78 -4.76 9.04 6.47
N GLU A 79 -4.75 9.57 7.71
CA GLU A 79 -5.94 10.04 8.43
C GLU A 79 -6.54 11.36 7.91
N HIS A 80 -6.27 11.72 6.66
CA HIS A 80 -6.66 12.99 6.05
C HIS A 80 -8.19 13.13 5.89
N ILE A 81 -8.91 12.01 5.84
CA ILE A 81 -10.38 11.97 5.83
C ILE A 81 -10.81 11.26 7.10
N ARG A 82 -11.74 11.86 7.84
CA ARG A 82 -12.36 11.22 9.01
C ARG A 82 -13.26 10.06 8.57
N GLN A 83 -12.70 8.87 8.38
CA GLN A 83 -13.34 7.81 7.61
C GLN A 83 -14.66 7.35 8.21
N HIS A 84 -14.76 7.24 9.54
CA HIS A 84 -15.97 6.73 10.21
C HIS A 84 -17.15 7.72 10.24
N SER A 85 -16.92 8.99 9.91
CA SER A 85 -17.96 10.04 10.01
C SER A 85 -17.85 11.13 8.93
N SER A 86 -17.22 10.82 7.79
CA SER A 86 -17.01 11.77 6.71
C SER A 86 -18.03 11.57 5.59
N THR A 87 -18.69 12.67 5.22
CA THR A 87 -19.60 12.76 4.07
C THR A 87 -18.96 12.46 2.72
N LEU A 88 -17.62 12.41 2.66
CA LEU A 88 -16.87 12.13 1.44
C LEU A 88 -16.96 10.66 1.00
N MET A 89 -17.12 9.73 1.96
CA MET A 89 -17.11 8.28 1.69
C MET A 89 -18.52 7.64 1.67
N HIS A 90 -19.58 8.46 1.70
CA HIS A 90 -20.97 8.00 1.76
C HIS A 90 -21.45 7.40 0.41
N HIS A 91 -22.53 6.62 0.44
CA HIS A 91 -23.26 6.12 -0.74
C HIS A 91 -22.43 5.22 -1.68
N GLY A 92 -21.62 4.32 -1.11
CA GLY A 92 -20.85 3.35 -1.90
C GLY A 92 -19.58 3.92 -2.55
N LYS A 93 -19.21 5.16 -2.21
CA LYS A 93 -17.92 5.74 -2.58
C LYS A 93 -16.76 5.03 -1.89
N ASP A 94 -15.58 5.18 -2.45
CA ASP A 94 -14.30 4.88 -1.84
C ASP A 94 -13.30 6.03 -2.00
N LEU A 95 -12.04 5.75 -1.66
CA LEU A 95 -11.00 6.75 -1.58
C LEU A 95 -10.72 7.39 -2.95
N LEU A 96 -10.84 6.63 -4.04
CA LEU A 96 -10.52 7.08 -5.40
C LEU A 96 -11.63 7.94 -6.02
N ASP A 97 -12.83 7.96 -5.44
CA ASP A 97 -13.86 8.96 -5.75
C ASP A 97 -13.43 10.38 -5.35
N THR A 98 -12.53 10.48 -4.38
CA THR A 98 -12.05 11.76 -3.81
C THR A 98 -10.62 12.06 -4.24
N TYR A 99 -9.72 11.11 -4.05
CA TYR A 99 -8.28 11.27 -4.28
C TYR A 99 -7.88 10.83 -5.69
N GLY A 100 -7.15 11.71 -6.38
CA GLY A 100 -6.48 11.38 -7.64
C GLY A 100 -5.02 11.00 -7.43
N ALA A 101 -4.36 10.60 -8.51
CA ALA A 101 -2.96 10.15 -8.50
C ALA A 101 -1.98 11.14 -7.85
N THR A 102 -2.20 12.45 -7.99
CA THR A 102 -1.35 13.48 -7.34
C THR A 102 -1.43 13.43 -5.82
N MET A 103 -2.61 13.19 -5.25
CA MET A 103 -2.76 13.07 -3.80
C MET A 103 -1.92 11.90 -3.27
N PHE A 104 -1.99 10.76 -3.97
CA PHE A 104 -1.16 9.62 -3.62
C PHE A 104 0.33 9.90 -3.81
N ALA A 105 0.71 10.48 -4.96
CA ALA A 105 2.11 10.78 -5.25
C ALA A 105 2.74 11.77 -4.25
N CYS A 106 2.01 12.79 -3.81
CA CYS A 106 2.58 13.87 -3.00
C CYS A 106 2.43 13.65 -1.49
N GLU A 107 1.29 13.11 -1.05
CA GLU A 107 0.94 13.06 0.37
C GLU A 107 0.92 11.62 0.92
N LEU A 108 0.52 10.65 0.09
CA LEU A 108 0.31 9.25 0.49
C LEU A 108 1.26 8.30 -0.24
N SER A 109 2.50 8.74 -0.48
CA SER A 109 3.57 7.88 -1.01
C SER A 109 4.85 8.04 -0.20
N SER A 110 5.76 7.10 -0.38
CA SER A 110 7.12 7.20 0.16
C SER A 110 7.83 8.41 -0.44
N LEU A 111 8.40 9.25 0.40
CA LEU A 111 8.95 10.53 0.00
C LEU A 111 10.35 10.34 -0.60
N PRO A 112 10.74 11.17 -1.59
CA PRO A 112 12.06 11.08 -2.20
C PRO A 112 13.21 11.45 -1.24
N PHE A 113 12.91 11.98 -0.05
CA PHE A 113 13.90 12.48 0.92
C PHE A 113 14.01 11.64 2.21
N GLY A 114 14.02 10.32 2.06
CA GLY A 114 14.56 9.41 3.09
C GLY A 114 13.55 8.88 4.12
N TYR A 115 12.27 9.24 4.01
CA TYR A 115 11.21 8.58 4.78
C TYR A 115 10.32 7.76 3.86
N THR A 116 10.28 6.47 4.12
CA THR A 116 9.23 5.60 3.59
C THR A 116 7.91 5.93 4.28
N ASN A 117 6.81 5.76 3.57
CA ASN A 117 5.47 6.04 4.10
C ASN A 117 4.63 4.78 4.02
N SER A 118 4.01 4.41 5.14
CA SER A 118 3.01 3.35 5.21
C SER A 118 1.64 3.99 5.28
N VAL A 119 0.94 3.98 4.15
CA VAL A 119 -0.37 4.61 4.04
C VAL A 119 -1.39 3.89 4.91
N TYR A 120 -1.98 4.62 5.83
CA TYR A 120 -3.07 4.19 6.69
C TYR A 120 -4.41 4.65 6.11
N HIS A 121 -5.36 3.72 6.03
CA HIS A 121 -6.74 4.06 5.70
C HIS A 121 -7.67 3.17 6.51
N ALA A 122 -8.46 3.77 7.41
CA ALA A 122 -9.47 3.02 8.16
C ALA A 122 -10.59 2.56 7.20
N GLN A 123 -10.93 1.28 7.28
CA GLN A 123 -11.94 0.63 6.43
C GLN A 123 -13.11 0.08 7.25
N ASP A 124 -13.37 0.70 8.39
CA ASP A 124 -14.51 0.36 9.23
C ASP A 124 -15.81 0.80 8.52
N LEU A 125 -16.87 0.00 8.65
CA LEU A 125 -18.17 0.39 8.12
C LEU A 125 -18.59 1.76 8.65
N LEU A 126 -19.12 2.59 7.76
CA LEU A 126 -19.72 3.87 8.11
C LEU A 126 -20.91 3.66 9.05
N LEU A 127 -21.09 4.54 10.02
CA LEU A 127 -22.28 4.50 10.86
C LEU A 127 -23.55 4.80 10.03
N PRO A 128 -24.72 4.24 10.40
CA PRO A 128 -25.97 4.49 9.69
C PRO A 128 -26.30 5.98 9.51
N GLU A 129 -26.05 6.81 10.53
CA GLU A 129 -26.26 8.26 10.46
C GLU A 129 -25.34 8.99 9.48
N PHE A 130 -24.23 8.35 9.09
CA PHE A 130 -23.28 8.81 8.09
C PHE A 130 -23.44 8.03 6.77
N GLY A 131 -24.66 7.56 6.47
CA GLY A 131 -24.93 6.89 5.20
C GLY A 131 -24.25 5.54 5.05
N GLY A 132 -23.92 4.88 6.17
CA GLY A 132 -23.52 3.48 6.19
C GLY A 132 -24.54 2.59 5.50
N THR A 133 -24.04 1.69 4.66
CA THR A 133 -24.84 0.70 3.93
C THR A 133 -24.94 -0.58 4.76
N ASN A 134 -25.92 -1.45 4.45
CA ASN A 134 -25.94 -2.82 4.94
C ASN A 134 -24.99 -3.73 4.12
N GLU A 135 -23.89 -3.19 3.62
CA GLU A 135 -22.88 -3.95 2.90
C GLU A 135 -22.20 -4.94 3.84
N ASP A 136 -21.86 -6.13 3.33
CA ASP A 136 -21.11 -7.10 4.10
C ASP A 136 -19.75 -6.48 4.53
N PRO A 137 -19.38 -6.52 5.82
CA PRO A 137 -18.17 -5.86 6.30
C PRO A 137 -16.89 -6.32 5.58
N ASP A 138 -16.78 -7.60 5.23
CA ASP A 138 -15.60 -8.15 4.59
C ASP A 138 -15.55 -7.77 3.11
N LEU A 139 -16.70 -7.76 2.41
CA LEU A 139 -16.78 -7.24 1.04
C LEU A 139 -16.47 -5.74 0.96
N TYR A 140 -16.98 -4.95 1.91
CA TYR A 140 -16.67 -3.52 2.03
C TYR A 140 -15.17 -3.30 2.18
N LYS A 141 -14.56 -4.02 3.13
CA LYS A 141 -13.13 -3.95 3.42
C LYS A 141 -12.28 -4.40 2.24
N PHE A 142 -12.69 -5.45 1.54
CA PHE A 142 -12.03 -5.95 0.34
C PHE A 142 -12.05 -4.89 -0.78
N ARG A 143 -13.23 -4.31 -1.07
CA ARG A 143 -13.39 -3.25 -2.08
C ARG A 143 -12.54 -2.02 -1.75
N LEU A 144 -12.62 -1.51 -0.52
CA LEU A 144 -11.82 -0.35 -0.09
C LEU A 144 -10.32 -0.64 -0.14
N THR A 145 -9.90 -1.86 0.18
CA THR A 145 -8.48 -2.24 0.08
C THR A 145 -8.00 -2.21 -1.36
N LYS A 146 -8.81 -2.67 -2.33
CA LYS A 146 -8.45 -2.55 -3.75
C LYS A 146 -8.21 -1.11 -4.16
N ALA A 147 -9.11 -0.20 -3.76
CA ALA A 147 -9.01 1.22 -4.07
C ALA A 147 -7.76 1.87 -3.46
N VAL A 148 -7.49 1.60 -2.18
CA VAL A 148 -6.29 2.10 -1.48
C VAL A 148 -5.02 1.58 -2.17
N ILE A 149 -4.96 0.27 -2.44
CA ILE A 149 -3.79 -0.35 -3.07
C ILE A 149 -3.56 0.24 -4.46
N ALA A 150 -4.59 0.36 -5.29
CA ALA A 150 -4.50 0.95 -6.61
C ALA A 150 -3.95 2.38 -6.58
N GLY A 151 -4.30 3.17 -5.56
CA GLY A 151 -3.77 4.51 -5.37
C GLY A 151 -2.28 4.56 -5.03
N VAL A 152 -1.76 3.62 -4.24
CA VAL A 152 -0.40 3.70 -3.64
C VAL A 152 0.65 2.86 -4.36
N ILE A 153 0.28 1.67 -4.86
CA ILE A 153 1.25 0.65 -5.29
C ILE A 153 1.98 1.05 -6.56
N VAL A 154 1.32 1.85 -7.41
CA VAL A 154 1.89 2.40 -8.64
C VAL A 154 3.00 3.43 -8.37
N HIS A 155 3.16 3.91 -7.13
CA HIS A 155 4.20 4.84 -6.68
C HIS A 155 5.32 4.16 -5.89
N HIS A 156 5.46 2.83 -5.95
CA HIS A 156 6.41 2.08 -5.12
C HIS A 156 6.17 2.31 -3.61
N THR A 157 4.90 2.37 -3.22
CA THR A 157 4.50 2.53 -1.82
C THR A 157 3.62 1.36 -1.41
N LEU A 158 4.02 0.65 -0.35
CA LEU A 158 3.17 -0.33 0.31
C LEU A 158 2.38 0.37 1.42
N PRO A 159 1.05 0.21 1.46
CA PRO A 159 0.29 0.78 2.56
C PRO A 159 0.55 -0.01 3.84
N SER A 160 0.16 0.55 4.97
CA SER A 160 0.14 -0.19 6.23
C SER A 160 -0.87 -1.34 6.14
N ILE A 161 -0.50 -2.52 6.64
CA ILE A 161 -1.44 -3.64 6.79
C ILE A 161 -2.59 -3.34 7.78
N SER A 162 -2.37 -2.41 8.72
CA SER A 162 -3.37 -1.99 9.69
C SER A 162 -4.65 -1.56 8.98
N ARG A 163 -5.78 -2.15 9.40
CA ARG A 163 -7.13 -1.90 8.87
C ARG A 163 -7.36 -2.28 7.40
N LEU A 164 -6.38 -2.82 6.67
CA LEU A 164 -6.59 -3.37 5.33
C LEU A 164 -7.06 -4.82 5.34
N HIS A 165 -7.57 -5.29 4.21
CA HIS A 165 -7.87 -6.70 3.99
C HIS A 165 -6.56 -7.51 3.91
N PHE A 166 -6.24 -8.29 4.96
CA PHE A 166 -4.97 -9.03 5.05
C PHE A 166 -4.77 -9.97 3.86
N GLY A 167 -5.81 -10.65 3.39
CA GLY A 167 -5.72 -11.51 2.20
C GLY A 167 -5.34 -10.82 0.89
N ILE A 168 -5.51 -9.50 0.75
CA ILE A 168 -4.96 -8.77 -0.40
C ILE A 168 -3.50 -8.43 -0.13
N PHE A 169 -3.21 -7.92 1.07
CA PHE A 169 -1.87 -7.50 1.48
C PHE A 169 -0.85 -8.65 1.41
N ASP A 170 -1.16 -9.79 2.04
CA ASP A 170 -0.32 -10.99 2.06
C ASP A 170 -0.01 -11.50 0.64
N LYS A 171 -1.00 -11.45 -0.26
CA LYS A 171 -0.84 -11.85 -1.66
C LYS A 171 0.17 -10.95 -2.37
N ILE A 172 0.08 -9.64 -2.18
CA ILE A 172 1.01 -8.67 -2.76
C ILE A 172 2.42 -8.89 -2.23
N VAL A 173 2.57 -9.05 -0.91
CA VAL A 173 3.88 -9.29 -0.28
C VAL A 173 4.54 -10.55 -0.85
N ARG A 174 3.79 -11.67 -0.97
CA ARG A 174 4.33 -12.90 -1.59
C ARG A 174 4.67 -12.72 -3.06
N ILE A 175 3.87 -11.98 -3.83
CA ILE A 175 4.20 -11.67 -5.23
C ILE A 175 5.50 -10.86 -5.30
N TYR A 176 5.66 -9.87 -4.42
CA TYR A 176 6.84 -9.00 -4.38
C TYR A 176 8.09 -9.78 -3.97
N ASP A 177 7.99 -10.63 -2.96
CA ASP A 177 9.05 -11.52 -2.51
C ASP A 177 9.47 -12.51 -3.61
N ALA A 178 8.50 -13.24 -4.19
CA ALA A 178 8.77 -14.21 -5.25
C ALA A 178 9.37 -13.58 -6.52
N PHE A 179 9.03 -12.32 -6.81
CA PHE A 179 9.61 -11.59 -7.94
C PHE A 179 11.03 -11.06 -7.63
N GLY A 180 11.36 -10.81 -6.36
CA GLY A 180 12.57 -10.12 -5.92
C GLY A 180 12.46 -8.60 -6.07
N VAL A 181 11.35 -8.01 -5.63
CA VAL A 181 11.14 -6.56 -5.64
C VAL A 181 12.19 -5.76 -4.86
N PRO A 182 12.69 -6.20 -3.68
CA PRO A 182 13.72 -5.46 -2.94
C PRO A 182 15.00 -5.18 -3.75
N GLU A 183 15.37 -6.08 -4.65
CA GLU A 183 16.54 -5.96 -5.54
C GLU A 183 16.19 -5.43 -6.94
N ALA A 184 14.91 -5.29 -7.25
CA ALA A 184 14.43 -4.84 -8.56
C ALA A 184 14.62 -3.33 -8.74
N THR A 185 14.77 -2.92 -10.00
CA THR A 185 14.75 -1.49 -10.35
C THR A 185 13.31 -1.05 -10.60
N PHE A 186 12.79 -0.13 -9.78
CA PHE A 186 11.49 0.49 -10.01
C PHE A 186 11.56 1.61 -11.06
N ILE A 187 10.64 1.57 -12.01
CA ILE A 187 10.46 2.57 -13.08
C ILE A 187 9.03 3.09 -12.97
N GLY A 188 8.86 4.26 -12.37
CA GLY A 188 7.55 4.88 -12.18
C GLY A 188 6.92 5.34 -13.49
N TYR A 189 5.58 5.37 -13.53
CA TYR A 189 4.78 5.78 -14.69
C TYR A 189 5.17 7.15 -15.27
N TRP A 190 5.71 8.06 -14.45
CA TRP A 190 6.19 9.37 -14.86
C TRP A 190 7.47 9.33 -15.73
N ARG A 191 8.10 8.15 -15.86
CA ARG A 191 9.17 7.88 -16.82
C ARG A 191 8.67 7.17 -18.09
N GLU A 192 7.36 7.03 -18.24
CA GLU A 192 6.70 6.41 -19.40
C GLU A 192 7.19 4.99 -19.75
N PRO A 193 7.32 4.06 -18.78
CA PRO A 193 7.71 2.67 -19.05
C PRO A 193 6.71 1.93 -19.94
N ALA A 194 5.48 2.45 -20.05
CA ALA A 194 4.45 1.97 -20.94
C ALA A 194 3.54 3.13 -21.40
N THR A 195 2.87 2.94 -22.53
CA THR A 195 1.83 3.82 -23.05
C THR A 195 0.48 3.11 -23.04
N VAL A 196 -0.51 3.70 -22.39
CA VAL A 196 -1.90 3.22 -22.43
C VAL A 196 -2.55 3.68 -23.74
N ARG A 197 -2.75 2.76 -24.68
CA ARG A 197 -3.38 3.02 -25.99
C ARG A 197 -4.91 3.04 -25.90
N VAL A 198 -5.46 2.17 -25.06
CA VAL A 198 -6.90 2.09 -24.76
C VAL A 198 -7.07 1.99 -23.25
N GLY A 199 -7.96 2.82 -22.72
CA GLY A 199 -8.20 2.99 -21.29
C GLY A 199 -8.05 4.45 -20.85
N LYS A 200 -8.73 4.82 -19.77
CA LYS A 200 -8.65 6.15 -19.14
C LYS A 200 -8.24 6.02 -17.69
N ASP A 201 -7.46 6.98 -17.22
CA ASP A 201 -6.97 7.06 -15.84
C ASP A 201 -6.25 5.79 -15.37
N ILE A 202 -5.54 5.14 -16.29
CA ILE A 202 -4.71 3.98 -16.03
C ILE A 202 -3.25 4.41 -15.89
N TYR A 203 -2.64 4.02 -14.79
CA TYR A 203 -1.24 4.30 -14.47
C TYR A 203 -0.46 2.99 -14.48
N VAL A 204 0.72 3.01 -15.12
CA VAL A 204 1.55 1.81 -15.30
C VAL A 204 2.97 2.11 -14.86
N SER A 205 3.38 1.51 -13.76
CA SER A 205 4.77 1.47 -13.30
C SER A 205 5.32 0.05 -13.48
N VAL A 206 6.64 -0.09 -13.54
CA VAL A 206 7.27 -1.39 -13.81
C VAL A 206 8.44 -1.60 -12.87
N TYR A 207 8.50 -2.78 -12.24
CA TYR A 207 9.75 -3.28 -11.67
C TYR A 207 10.48 -4.11 -12.71
N ARG A 208 11.75 -3.80 -12.94
CA ARG A 208 12.65 -4.66 -13.70
C ARG A 208 13.41 -5.53 -12.72
N GLN A 209 13.30 -6.85 -12.89
CA GLN A 209 14.02 -7.81 -12.05
C GLN A 209 15.53 -7.59 -12.16
N ALA A 210 16.29 -7.83 -11.08
CA ALA A 210 17.74 -7.65 -11.05
C ALA A 210 18.48 -8.43 -12.15
N SER A 211 17.97 -9.62 -12.52
CA SER A 211 18.50 -10.46 -13.60
C SER A 211 18.33 -9.84 -15.01
N GLY A 212 17.42 -8.87 -15.17
CA GLY A 212 17.01 -8.31 -16.46
C GLY A 212 16.16 -9.24 -17.32
N GLN A 213 15.72 -10.39 -16.80
CA GLN A 213 14.94 -11.39 -17.57
C GLN A 213 13.43 -11.19 -17.50
N LYS A 214 12.93 -10.61 -16.40
CA LYS A 214 11.51 -10.42 -16.15
C LYS A 214 11.19 -9.00 -15.72
N ALA A 215 9.96 -8.58 -15.99
CA ALA A 215 9.40 -7.35 -15.46
C ALA A 215 8.10 -7.66 -14.70
N LEU A 216 7.78 -6.85 -13.69
CA LEU A 216 6.50 -6.86 -12.99
C LEU A 216 5.82 -5.52 -13.24
N ALA A 217 4.80 -5.52 -14.10
CA ALA A 217 3.98 -4.36 -14.35
C ALA A 217 2.95 -4.18 -13.23
N VAL A 218 2.94 -2.99 -12.65
CA VAL A 218 1.96 -2.51 -11.69
C VAL A 218 1.00 -1.62 -12.45
N ILE A 219 -0.23 -2.09 -12.64
CA ILE A 219 -1.26 -1.42 -13.44
C ILE A 219 -2.38 -1.02 -12.50
N SER A 220 -2.75 0.26 -12.45
CA SER A 220 -3.74 0.77 -11.50
C SER A 220 -4.73 1.70 -12.18
N HIS A 221 -6.02 1.53 -11.88
CA HIS A 221 -7.07 2.42 -12.32
C HIS A 221 -7.40 3.42 -11.20
N ILE A 222 -7.01 4.68 -11.41
CA ILE A 222 -7.10 5.78 -10.42
C ILE A 222 -8.07 6.88 -10.96
N GLY A 223 -9.00 6.49 -11.82
CA GLY A 223 -10.06 7.34 -12.33
C GLY A 223 -11.23 7.38 -11.37
N LYS A 224 -12.03 8.45 -11.42
CA LYS A 224 -13.23 8.60 -10.58
C LYS A 224 -14.44 7.84 -11.13
N GLU A 225 -14.38 7.41 -12.38
CA GLU A 225 -15.48 6.73 -13.04
C GLU A 225 -15.50 5.25 -12.64
N HIS A 226 -16.65 4.77 -12.17
CA HIS A 226 -16.86 3.36 -11.79
C HIS A 226 -17.06 2.47 -13.02
N ILE A 227 -16.08 2.47 -13.93
CA ILE A 227 -16.08 1.71 -15.18
C ILE A 227 -15.08 0.56 -15.17
N THR A 228 -15.54 -0.61 -15.63
CA THR A 228 -14.63 -1.71 -16.00
C THR A 228 -14.18 -1.48 -17.44
N GLN A 229 -12.88 -1.54 -17.67
CA GLN A 229 -12.26 -1.17 -18.94
C GLN A 229 -11.52 -2.36 -19.55
N ASP A 230 -11.62 -2.51 -20.87
CA ASP A 230 -10.72 -3.34 -21.65
C ASP A 230 -9.55 -2.45 -22.13
N LEU A 231 -8.34 -2.83 -21.74
CA LEU A 231 -7.13 -2.04 -21.85
C LEU A 231 -6.23 -2.55 -22.98
N GLN A 232 -5.49 -1.62 -23.57
CA GLN A 232 -4.34 -1.90 -24.42
C GLN A 232 -3.15 -1.10 -23.91
N ILE A 233 -2.10 -1.78 -23.47
CA ILE A 233 -0.92 -1.18 -22.85
C ILE A 233 0.31 -1.62 -23.63
N GLU A 234 1.04 -0.67 -24.19
CA GLU A 234 2.27 -0.93 -24.94
C GLU A 234 3.49 -0.63 -24.06
N PHE A 235 4.31 -1.63 -23.79
CA PHE A 235 5.52 -1.48 -22.97
C PHE A 235 6.70 -0.93 -23.80
N ASN A 236 7.40 0.05 -23.23
CA ASN A 236 8.56 0.65 -23.86
C ASN A 236 9.83 -0.13 -23.51
N ALA A 237 10.14 -1.14 -24.33
CA ALA A 237 11.33 -1.99 -24.19
C ALA A 237 12.65 -1.19 -24.10
N GLY A 238 12.73 -0.03 -24.76
CA GLY A 238 13.92 0.85 -24.71
C GLY A 238 14.11 1.51 -23.34
N ILE A 239 13.04 2.07 -22.76
CA ILE A 239 13.07 2.66 -21.40
C ILE A 239 13.31 1.58 -20.35
N LEU A 240 12.71 0.41 -20.53
CA LEU A 240 12.91 -0.73 -19.65
C LEU A 240 14.32 -1.34 -19.79
N GLY A 241 14.99 -1.16 -20.93
CA GLY A 241 16.25 -1.80 -21.24
C GLY A 241 16.11 -3.32 -21.36
N MET A 242 14.99 -3.79 -21.92
CA MET A 242 14.61 -5.21 -22.00
C MET A 242 14.26 -5.60 -23.43
N LYS A 243 14.23 -6.92 -23.70
CA LYS A 243 13.69 -7.44 -24.96
C LYS A 243 12.16 -7.32 -24.98
N PRO A 244 11.53 -7.35 -26.16
CA PRO A 244 10.08 -7.39 -26.25
C PRO A 244 9.47 -8.57 -25.51
N PHE A 245 8.39 -8.31 -24.78
CA PHE A 245 7.62 -9.31 -24.03
C PHE A 245 6.60 -10.01 -24.92
N ASN A 246 6.47 -11.31 -24.73
CA ASN A 246 5.51 -12.16 -25.45
C ASN A 246 4.69 -13.05 -24.51
N THR A 247 4.97 -13.00 -23.21
CA THR A 247 4.23 -13.72 -22.18
C THR A 247 3.87 -12.76 -21.04
N ALA A 248 2.65 -12.89 -20.54
CA ALA A 248 2.11 -12.07 -19.47
C ALA A 248 1.30 -12.95 -18.53
N THR A 249 1.62 -12.91 -17.25
CA THR A 249 0.92 -13.67 -16.21
C THR A 249 0.38 -12.71 -15.15
N GLU A 250 -0.94 -12.60 -15.04
CA GLU A 250 -1.59 -11.88 -13.95
C GLU A 250 -1.43 -12.67 -12.64
N ARG A 251 -0.85 -12.06 -11.62
CA ARG A 251 -0.39 -12.76 -10.41
C ARG A 251 -1.40 -12.74 -9.26
N LEU A 252 -2.36 -11.82 -9.24
CA LEU A 252 -3.35 -11.72 -8.17
C LEU A 252 -4.36 -12.88 -8.22
N THR A 253 -4.81 -13.24 -9.42
CA THR A 253 -5.74 -14.35 -9.68
C THR A 253 -5.04 -15.69 -9.88
N ALA A 254 -3.71 -15.69 -10.00
CA ALA A 254 -2.93 -16.93 -10.07
C ALA A 254 -3.09 -17.77 -8.78
N PRO A 255 -3.08 -19.12 -8.91
CA PRO A 255 -3.17 -20.03 -7.76
C PRO A 255 -2.18 -19.67 -6.65
N ASP A 256 -2.63 -19.81 -5.41
CA ASP A 256 -1.86 -19.53 -4.21
C ASP A 256 -1.96 -20.72 -3.23
N PRO A 257 -0.96 -21.60 -3.19
CA PRO A 257 -0.97 -22.76 -2.31
C PRO A 257 -1.19 -22.39 -0.84
N ASP A 258 -0.56 -21.31 -0.36
CA ASP A 258 -0.70 -20.86 1.03
C ASP A 258 -2.15 -20.52 1.38
N TYR A 259 -2.90 -19.95 0.43
CA TYR A 259 -4.32 -19.67 0.63
C TYR A 259 -5.17 -20.93 0.57
N GLN A 260 -4.84 -21.89 -0.31
CA GLN A 260 -5.52 -23.18 -0.34
C GLN A 260 -5.38 -23.89 1.02
N ASP A 261 -4.19 -23.84 1.61
CA ASP A 261 -3.92 -24.41 2.93
C ASP A 261 -4.70 -23.67 4.03
N LEU A 262 -4.79 -22.33 3.98
CA LEU A 262 -5.61 -21.55 4.91
C LEU A 262 -7.10 -21.89 4.82
N PHE A 263 -7.65 -22.05 3.60
CA PHE A 263 -9.04 -22.47 3.41
C PHE A 263 -9.28 -23.86 4.00
N ALA A 264 -8.43 -24.84 3.68
CA ALA A 264 -8.53 -26.20 4.20
C ALA A 264 -8.41 -26.25 5.74
N MET A 265 -7.55 -25.41 6.31
CA MET A 265 -7.39 -25.31 7.76
C MET A 265 -8.64 -24.75 8.45
N LEU A 266 -9.24 -23.70 7.89
CA LEU A 266 -10.46 -23.09 8.42
C LEU A 266 -11.66 -24.05 8.37
N GLU A 267 -11.73 -24.92 7.37
CA GLU A 267 -12.76 -25.97 7.27
C GLU A 267 -12.57 -27.08 8.31
N THR A 268 -11.32 -27.46 8.59
CA THR A 268 -11.00 -28.63 9.42
C THR A 268 -10.78 -28.31 10.90
N THR A 269 -10.54 -27.05 11.28
CA THR A 269 -10.30 -26.63 12.67
C THR A 269 -11.16 -25.44 13.10
N PRO A 270 -12.51 -25.59 13.15
CA PRO A 270 -13.43 -24.49 13.46
C PRO A 270 -13.26 -23.89 14.86
N ASN A 271 -12.54 -24.55 15.77
CA ASN A 271 -12.31 -24.05 17.14
C ASN A 271 -10.83 -23.75 17.43
N SER A 272 -10.00 -23.55 16.40
CA SER A 272 -8.61 -23.15 16.60
C SER A 272 -8.52 -21.80 17.35
N PRO A 273 -7.65 -21.66 18.36
CA PRO A 273 -7.41 -20.37 19.03
C PRO A 273 -6.89 -19.30 18.05
N ASP A 274 -6.29 -19.71 16.94
CA ASP A 274 -5.79 -18.84 15.87
C ASP A 274 -6.81 -18.62 14.75
N ARG A 275 -8.02 -19.18 14.83
CA ARG A 275 -9.03 -19.08 13.77
C ARG A 275 -9.35 -17.62 13.43
N GLY A 276 -9.41 -16.74 14.43
CA GLY A 276 -9.67 -15.32 14.21
C GLY A 276 -8.59 -14.63 13.39
N SER A 277 -7.31 -14.90 13.67
CA SER A 277 -6.18 -14.33 12.92
C SER A 277 -5.98 -14.98 11.54
N GLN A 278 -6.41 -16.23 11.37
CA GLN A 278 -6.38 -16.92 10.09
C GLN A 278 -7.55 -16.52 9.18
N ALA A 279 -8.76 -16.40 9.73
CA ALA A 279 -9.95 -15.98 8.99
C ALA A 279 -9.78 -14.60 8.35
N ILE A 280 -9.14 -13.65 9.06
CA ILE A 280 -8.86 -12.32 8.51
C ILE A 280 -7.82 -12.34 7.36
N ARG A 281 -6.95 -13.36 7.32
CA ARG A 281 -5.90 -13.54 6.29
C ARG A 281 -6.39 -14.28 5.05
N THR A 282 -7.44 -15.06 5.16
CA THR A 282 -8.06 -15.74 4.02
C THR A 282 -8.79 -14.71 3.15
N PRO A 283 -8.54 -14.63 1.82
CA PRO A 283 -9.31 -13.77 0.93
C PRO A 283 -10.77 -14.26 0.84
N VAL A 284 -11.72 -13.35 0.59
CA VAL A 284 -13.16 -13.68 0.49
C VAL A 284 -13.40 -14.79 -0.54
N VAL A 285 -12.80 -14.67 -1.74
CA VAL A 285 -12.62 -15.73 -2.74
C VAL A 285 -11.37 -15.40 -3.57
N LEU A 286 -10.49 -16.37 -3.83
CA LEU A 286 -9.41 -16.24 -4.83
C LEU A 286 -10.02 -16.00 -6.22
N GLY A 287 -9.93 -14.76 -6.74
CA GLY A 287 -10.30 -14.47 -8.13
C GLY A 287 -10.97 -13.13 -8.38
N ASP A 288 -11.63 -12.50 -7.40
CA ASP A 288 -12.36 -11.25 -7.64
C ASP A 288 -11.52 -9.97 -7.43
N PHE A 289 -10.30 -9.97 -7.95
CA PHE A 289 -9.46 -8.77 -7.98
C PHE A 289 -9.92 -7.78 -9.07
N GLY A 290 -10.83 -8.20 -9.94
CA GLY A 290 -11.35 -7.40 -11.04
C GLY A 290 -10.32 -7.19 -12.15
N CYS A 291 -9.32 -8.06 -12.28
CA CYS A 291 -8.28 -7.98 -13.31
C CYS A 291 -8.14 -9.31 -14.04
N ALA A 292 -7.96 -9.26 -15.37
CA ALA A 292 -7.72 -10.44 -16.19
C ALA A 292 -6.88 -10.09 -17.41
N VAL A 293 -5.76 -10.78 -17.61
CA VAL A 293 -4.96 -10.66 -18.84
C VAL A 293 -5.60 -11.52 -19.92
N THR A 294 -5.85 -10.92 -21.10
CA THR A 294 -6.42 -11.63 -22.25
C THR A 294 -5.36 -12.00 -23.29
N GLY A 295 -4.21 -11.34 -23.27
CA GLY A 295 -3.04 -11.73 -24.06
C GLY A 295 -1.96 -10.66 -24.07
N ILE A 296 -0.79 -11.03 -24.54
CA ILE A 296 0.29 -10.08 -24.87
C ILE A 296 0.94 -10.53 -26.17
N LYS A 297 1.32 -9.57 -27.00
CA LYS A 297 2.13 -9.82 -28.19
C LYS A 297 2.92 -8.57 -28.55
N ASP A 298 4.20 -8.73 -28.87
CA ASP A 298 5.05 -7.63 -29.34
C ASP A 298 4.99 -6.39 -28.43
N ASN A 299 5.11 -6.58 -27.11
CA ASN A 299 4.96 -5.57 -26.05
C ASN A 299 3.56 -4.98 -25.82
N VAL A 300 2.53 -5.39 -26.58
CA VAL A 300 1.17 -4.89 -26.39
C VAL A 300 0.39 -5.88 -25.54
N LEU A 301 0.12 -5.49 -24.29
CA LEU A 301 -0.72 -6.20 -23.34
C LEU A 301 -2.19 -5.83 -23.54
N HIS A 302 -3.03 -6.84 -23.63
CA HIS A 302 -4.47 -6.74 -23.58
C HIS A 302 -4.96 -7.31 -22.26
N MET A 303 -5.80 -6.55 -21.54
CA MET A 303 -6.35 -6.99 -20.27
C MET A 303 -7.66 -6.29 -19.96
N ARG A 304 -8.46 -6.86 -19.06
CA ARG A 304 -9.64 -6.23 -18.47
C ARG A 304 -9.31 -5.80 -17.05
N LEU A 305 -9.72 -4.58 -16.66
CA LEU A 305 -9.51 -4.05 -15.31
C LEU A 305 -10.79 -3.34 -14.81
N ALA A 306 -11.25 -3.73 -13.63
CA ALA A 306 -12.37 -3.12 -12.94
C ALA A 306 -12.04 -1.70 -12.45
N PHE A 307 -13.05 -0.97 -12.04
CA PHE A 307 -12.85 0.33 -11.39
C PHE A 307 -12.16 0.19 -10.05
N HIS A 308 -11.34 1.20 -9.71
CA HIS A 308 -10.65 1.29 -8.43
C HIS A 308 -9.91 -0.01 -8.05
N SER A 309 -9.34 -0.66 -9.06
CA SER A 309 -8.64 -1.94 -8.98
C SER A 309 -7.22 -1.79 -9.54
N PHE A 310 -6.41 -2.81 -9.27
CA PHE A 310 -5.04 -2.90 -9.74
C PHE A 310 -4.74 -4.31 -10.24
N ALA A 311 -3.65 -4.45 -10.98
CA ALA A 311 -3.11 -5.72 -11.43
C ALA A 311 -1.60 -5.76 -11.24
N LEU A 312 -1.09 -6.95 -10.96
CA LEU A 312 0.34 -7.25 -10.92
C LEU A 312 0.62 -8.28 -12.01
N VAL A 313 1.23 -7.84 -13.11
CA VAL A 313 1.44 -8.67 -14.30
C VAL A 313 2.93 -8.94 -14.49
N GLU A 314 3.33 -10.19 -14.37
CA GLU A 314 4.69 -10.62 -14.69
C GLU A 314 4.83 -10.75 -16.21
N LEU A 315 5.88 -10.14 -16.77
CA LEU A 315 6.17 -10.05 -18.21
C LEU A 315 7.51 -10.73 -18.53
N GLN A 316 7.52 -11.50 -19.62
CA GLN A 316 8.71 -12.16 -20.16
C GLN A 316 8.66 -12.28 -21.70
#